data_AF-A0A1D8FWE4-F1
#
_entry.id   AF-A0A1D8FWE4-F1
#
_cell.length_a   1.000
_cell.length_b   1.000
_cell.length_c   1.000
_cell.angle_alpha   90.00
_cell.angle_beta   90.00
_cell.angle_gamma   90.00
#
_symmetry.space_group_name_H-M   'P 1'
#
loop_
_entity.id
_entity.type
_entity.pdbx_description
1 polymer ?
#
loop_
_entity_poly.entity_id
_entity_poly.type
_entity_poly.pdbx_seq_one_letter_code
_entity_poly.pdbx_strand_id
1 'polypeptide(L)'
;MDGILTGTCSWTDPALVSSGWYPRGRRDAEGRLRHYADRFPLVEVDSTYYGMPSARNSRLWAERTPDGFRFDVKAFSLLTGHPTRPAALPADLRPALARHGGTRRTPADPAFLDEVWHRFAAALGPLRDAGRMGAVLFQLPPWAQPGPRTRAFVEECRARTRGWRVAVEFRHPGWWAEGGRADTAALLGGLGMAAVAVDTAAGLPGSLTPDVPVTSPALSVVRFHGRSAAWGTGGKEERFRHDYTEGELREWLPRVRALADRAAEVHVLFNNCCGDAAVRAAGTMAALLGQEPRTAAPTEAPGTAGPRPRSSGAHGNGAAGHTGCDTNSPDRRSAPATSGTGTQEASCPD
;
A
#
# COMPACT_ATOMS: atom_id res chain seq x y z
N MET A 1 -3.55 7.08 24.65
CA MET A 1 -3.69 7.22 23.19
C MET A 1 -2.64 6.42 22.42
N ASP A 2 -1.72 5.74 23.14
CA ASP A 2 -0.74 4.82 22.57
C ASP A 2 -1.46 3.64 21.93
N GLY A 3 -1.57 3.63 20.60
CA GLY A 3 -2.28 2.59 19.86
C GLY A 3 -3.04 3.10 18.63
N ILE A 4 -3.29 4.41 18.49
CA ILE A 4 -3.84 4.97 17.25
C ILE A 4 -2.69 5.33 16.31
N LEU A 5 -2.68 4.77 15.10
CA LEU A 5 -1.68 5.02 14.07
C LEU A 5 -2.36 5.62 12.83
N THR A 6 -1.87 6.77 12.40
CA THR A 6 -2.42 7.50 11.24
C THR A 6 -1.49 7.40 10.05
N GLY A 7 -2.03 7.22 8.85
CA GLY A 7 -1.26 7.10 7.62
C GLY A 7 -2.12 7.24 6.37
N THR A 8 -1.57 6.85 5.23
CA THR A 8 -2.23 6.91 3.92
C THR A 8 -2.22 5.56 3.24
N CYS A 9 -3.16 5.38 2.31
CA CYS A 9 -3.15 4.30 1.35
C CYS A 9 -2.23 4.69 0.19
N SER A 10 -1.02 4.13 0.19
CA SER A 10 0.12 4.50 -0.65
C SER A 10 0.95 5.70 -0.17
N TRP A 11 2.26 5.59 -0.41
CA TRP A 11 3.23 6.69 -0.41
C TRP A 11 3.84 6.89 -1.81
N THR A 12 3.51 6.03 -2.78
CA THR A 12 4.09 6.05 -4.12
C THR A 12 3.09 6.46 -5.20
N ASP A 13 1.89 6.89 -4.81
CA ASP A 13 0.87 7.35 -5.73
C ASP A 13 1.43 8.44 -6.68
N PRO A 14 1.24 8.32 -8.00
CA PRO A 14 1.81 9.28 -8.96
C PRO A 14 1.40 10.73 -8.69
N ALA A 15 0.14 10.98 -8.29
CA ALA A 15 -0.33 12.33 -8.01
C ALA A 15 0.33 12.90 -6.75
N LEU A 16 0.52 12.08 -5.71
CA LEU A 16 1.32 12.49 -4.56
C LEU A 16 2.77 12.78 -4.96
N VAL A 17 3.36 11.95 -5.81
CA VAL A 17 4.77 12.11 -6.24
C VAL A 17 4.97 13.39 -7.05
N SER A 18 3.99 13.75 -7.90
CA SER A 18 4.04 14.97 -8.71
C SER A 18 3.60 16.23 -7.95
N SER A 19 2.88 16.11 -6.83
CA SER A 19 2.36 17.24 -6.03
C SER A 19 3.42 18.19 -5.47
N GLY A 20 4.68 17.77 -5.40
CA GLY A 20 5.75 18.52 -4.76
C GLY A 20 5.91 18.24 -3.26
N TRP A 21 5.09 17.37 -2.67
CA TRP A 21 5.19 16.98 -1.26
C TRP A 21 6.56 16.38 -0.89
N TYR A 22 7.17 15.61 -1.81
CA TYR A 22 8.51 15.07 -1.63
C TYR A 22 9.59 16.12 -1.95
N PRO A 23 10.52 16.39 -1.02
CA PRO A 23 11.55 17.41 -1.22
C PRO A 23 12.49 17.04 -2.36
N ARG A 24 13.07 18.06 -3.00
CA ARG A 24 14.12 17.89 -4.01
C ARG A 24 15.25 17.04 -3.42
N GLY A 25 15.69 16.01 -4.15
CA GLY A 25 16.70 15.06 -3.69
C GLY A 25 16.18 13.83 -2.93
N ARG A 26 14.89 13.77 -2.54
CA ARG A 26 14.27 12.59 -1.90
C ARG A 26 13.13 11.99 -2.74
N ARG A 27 13.31 11.97 -4.06
CA ARG A 27 12.26 11.52 -5.02
C ARG A 27 12.42 10.07 -5.49
N ASP A 28 13.55 9.45 -5.20
CA ASP A 28 13.74 8.02 -5.44
C ASP A 28 12.91 7.16 -4.47
N ALA A 29 12.90 5.84 -4.66
CA ALA A 29 12.08 4.96 -3.84
C ALA A 29 12.47 4.98 -2.35
N GLU A 30 13.76 5.13 -2.07
CA GLU A 30 14.28 5.18 -0.70
C GLU A 30 13.97 6.50 -0.01
N GLY A 31 14.33 7.62 -0.64
CA GLY A 31 14.12 8.95 -0.10
C GLY A 31 12.64 9.25 0.16
N ARG A 32 11.75 8.79 -0.72
CA ARG A 32 10.30 8.92 -0.51
C ARG A 32 9.81 8.17 0.72
N LEU A 33 10.18 6.89 0.85
CA LEU A 33 9.73 6.08 1.99
C LEU A 33 10.30 6.62 3.32
N ARG A 34 11.58 7.02 3.35
CA ARG A 34 12.17 7.65 4.55
C ARG A 34 11.46 8.95 4.89
N HIS A 35 11.25 9.83 3.92
CA HIS A 35 10.54 11.10 4.12
C HIS A 35 9.11 10.90 4.64
N TYR A 36 8.42 9.87 4.14
CA TYR A 36 7.09 9.49 4.60
C TYR A 36 7.12 8.97 6.04
N ALA A 37 8.06 8.07 6.36
CA ALA A 37 8.17 7.45 7.68
C ALA A 37 8.63 8.41 8.78
N ASP A 38 9.27 9.52 8.41
CA ASP A 38 9.55 10.66 9.29
C ASP A 38 8.26 11.40 9.72
N ARG A 39 7.12 11.19 9.05
CA ARG A 39 5.87 11.91 9.30
C ARG A 39 4.76 11.03 9.84
N PHE A 40 4.68 9.79 9.38
CA PHE A 40 3.62 8.87 9.74
C PHE A 40 4.21 7.56 10.31
N PRO A 41 3.56 6.92 11.30
CA PRO A 41 3.96 5.61 11.81
C PRO A 41 3.38 4.43 11.02
N LEU A 42 2.48 4.69 10.06
CA LEU A 42 1.71 3.67 9.36
C LEU A 42 1.59 4.02 7.88
N VAL A 43 1.60 3.02 7.02
CA VAL A 43 1.18 3.14 5.62
C VAL A 43 0.47 1.87 5.16
N GLU A 44 -0.51 2.00 4.26
CA GLU A 44 -1.03 0.88 3.50
C GLU A 44 -0.29 0.75 2.15
N VAL A 45 0.26 -0.44 1.89
CA VAL A 45 0.88 -0.82 0.62
C VAL A 45 -0.21 -1.26 -0.35
N ASP A 46 -0.63 -0.33 -1.21
CA ASP A 46 -1.64 -0.60 -2.25
C ASP A 46 -1.06 -1.28 -3.50
N SER A 47 0.24 -1.08 -3.76
CA SER A 47 0.91 -1.61 -4.98
C SER A 47 0.84 -3.14 -5.07
N THR A 48 0.77 -3.82 -3.92
CA THR A 48 0.64 -5.28 -3.83
C THR A 48 -0.67 -5.82 -4.36
N TYR A 49 -1.71 -4.97 -4.51
CA TYR A 49 -2.95 -5.35 -5.18
C TYR A 49 -2.75 -5.49 -6.70
N TYR A 50 -1.94 -4.60 -7.30
CA TYR A 50 -1.73 -4.50 -8.75
C TYR A 50 -0.57 -5.35 -9.27
N GLY A 51 0.34 -5.75 -8.39
CA GLY A 51 1.46 -6.63 -8.72
C GLY A 51 1.87 -7.43 -7.50
N MET A 52 2.22 -8.69 -7.70
CA MET A 52 2.66 -9.55 -6.59
C MET A 52 3.89 -8.94 -5.89
N PRO A 53 3.89 -8.81 -4.55
CA PRO A 53 5.05 -8.31 -3.83
C PRO A 53 6.26 -9.22 -4.01
N SER A 54 7.45 -8.68 -3.71
CA SER A 54 8.68 -9.45 -3.62
C SER A 54 9.30 -9.35 -2.22
N ALA A 55 9.92 -10.43 -1.76
CA ALA A 55 10.64 -10.45 -0.48
C ALA A 55 11.73 -9.38 -0.42
N ARG A 56 12.39 -9.09 -1.55
CA ARG A 56 13.37 -8.00 -1.65
C ARG A 56 12.76 -6.64 -1.30
N ASN A 57 11.60 -6.29 -1.88
CA ASN A 57 10.96 -5.01 -1.60
C ASN A 57 10.51 -4.92 -0.15
N SER A 58 9.90 -5.99 0.39
CA SER A 58 9.51 -6.07 1.80
C SER A 58 10.68 -5.87 2.75
N ARG A 59 11.85 -6.45 2.44
CA ARG A 59 13.08 -6.25 3.22
C ARG A 59 13.53 -4.79 3.16
N LEU A 60 13.60 -4.21 1.97
CA LEU A 60 13.98 -2.80 1.80
C LEU A 60 13.00 -1.86 2.53
N TRP A 61 11.70 -2.18 2.56
CA TRP A 61 10.72 -1.39 3.30
C TRP A 61 10.99 -1.44 4.82
N ALA A 62 11.28 -2.61 5.36
CA ALA A 62 11.66 -2.76 6.77
C ALA A 62 12.96 -2.00 7.11
N GLU A 63 13.99 -2.10 6.26
CA GLU A 63 15.29 -1.42 6.45
C GLU A 63 15.21 0.11 6.36
N ARG A 64 14.23 0.64 5.62
CA ARG A 64 14.08 2.08 5.35
C ARG A 64 13.08 2.77 6.27
N THR A 65 12.50 2.05 7.23
CA THR A 65 11.56 2.61 8.18
C THR A 65 12.02 2.36 9.63
N PRO A 66 11.78 3.31 10.54
CA PRO A 66 12.21 3.23 11.94
C PRO A 66 11.36 2.24 12.75
N ASP A 67 11.89 1.72 13.86
CA ASP A 67 11.21 0.88 14.86
C ASP A 67 9.78 1.37 15.21
N GLY A 68 8.86 0.41 15.37
CA GLY A 68 7.42 0.65 15.52
C GLY A 68 6.63 0.97 14.24
N PHE A 69 7.25 1.36 13.12
CA PHE A 69 6.54 1.62 11.86
C PHE A 69 5.78 0.37 11.36
N ARG A 70 4.54 0.56 10.90
CA ARG A 70 3.63 -0.49 10.42
C ARG A 70 3.34 -0.38 8.93
N PHE A 71 3.26 -1.54 8.27
CA PHE A 71 2.77 -1.69 6.91
C PHE A 71 1.49 -2.52 6.91
N ASP A 72 0.38 -1.91 6.55
CA ASP A 72 -0.80 -2.66 6.13
C ASP A 72 -0.63 -3.07 4.68
N VAL A 73 -0.75 -4.35 4.37
CA VAL A 73 -0.50 -4.86 3.02
C VAL A 73 -1.81 -5.27 2.39
N LYS A 74 -2.16 -4.62 1.28
CA LYS A 74 -3.34 -5.03 0.53
C LYS A 74 -3.11 -6.36 -0.14
N ALA A 75 -4.02 -7.30 0.07
CA ALA A 75 -3.94 -8.60 -0.57
C ALA A 75 -3.91 -8.45 -2.10
N PHE A 76 -3.11 -9.29 -2.75
CA PHE A 76 -3.01 -9.33 -4.21
C PHE A 76 -4.39 -9.55 -4.82
N SER A 77 -4.70 -8.87 -5.94
CA SER A 77 -6.05 -8.85 -6.52
C SER A 77 -6.66 -10.25 -6.72
N LEU A 78 -5.84 -11.23 -7.11
CA LEU A 78 -6.30 -12.62 -7.29
C LEU A 78 -6.78 -13.27 -5.99
N LEU A 79 -6.22 -12.86 -4.85
CA LEU A 79 -6.54 -13.34 -3.50
C LEU A 79 -7.71 -12.59 -2.84
N THR A 80 -8.36 -11.67 -3.56
CA THR A 80 -9.51 -10.88 -3.04
C THR A 80 -10.79 -11.12 -3.85
N GLY A 81 -10.76 -12.03 -4.83
CA GLY A 81 -11.90 -12.29 -5.72
C GLY A 81 -12.10 -11.22 -6.80
N HIS A 82 -11.11 -10.34 -7.02
CA HIS A 82 -11.10 -9.38 -8.11
C HIS A 82 -10.52 -9.99 -9.40
N PRO A 83 -10.96 -9.53 -10.58
CA PRO A 83 -10.28 -9.82 -11.84
C PRO A 83 -8.82 -9.37 -11.76
N THR A 84 -7.91 -10.25 -12.15
CA THR A 84 -6.47 -10.01 -12.13
C THR A 84 -5.92 -10.03 -13.54
N ARG A 85 -5.16 -9.00 -13.90
CA ARG A 85 -4.50 -8.95 -15.22
C ARG A 85 -3.31 -9.91 -15.24
N PRO A 86 -3.05 -10.64 -16.33
CA PRO A 86 -1.88 -11.52 -16.40
C PRO A 86 -0.54 -10.82 -16.11
N ALA A 87 -0.40 -9.55 -16.51
CA ALA A 87 0.80 -8.77 -16.24
C ALA A 87 1.07 -8.50 -14.75
N ALA A 88 0.05 -8.63 -13.88
CA ALA A 88 0.19 -8.49 -12.43
C ALA A 88 0.90 -9.68 -11.77
N LEU A 89 1.01 -10.81 -12.49
CA LEU A 89 1.71 -12.01 -12.03
C LEU A 89 3.18 -12.04 -12.48
N PRO A 90 4.05 -12.71 -11.70
CA PRO A 90 5.35 -13.16 -12.17
C PRO A 90 5.26 -13.87 -13.52
N ALA A 91 6.26 -13.66 -14.38
CA ALA A 91 6.24 -14.08 -15.78
C ALA A 91 5.95 -15.58 -15.97
N ASP A 92 6.47 -16.42 -15.07
CA ASP A 92 6.31 -17.86 -15.05
C ASP A 92 4.89 -18.33 -14.65
N LEU A 93 4.14 -17.51 -13.90
CA LEU A 93 2.76 -17.82 -13.51
C LEU A 93 1.71 -17.32 -14.52
N ARG A 94 2.08 -16.44 -15.45
CA ARG A 94 1.12 -15.87 -16.43
C ARG A 94 0.45 -16.93 -17.31
N PRO A 95 1.17 -17.94 -17.86
CA PRO A 95 0.54 -19.00 -18.64
C PRO A 95 -0.39 -19.88 -17.81
N ALA A 96 -0.14 -20.02 -16.50
CA ALA A 96 -1.01 -20.77 -15.61
C ALA A 96 -2.32 -20.02 -15.35
N LEU A 97 -2.31 -18.69 -15.19
CA LEU A 97 -3.55 -17.92 -15.06
C LEU A 97 -4.50 -18.08 -16.25
N ALA A 98 -3.99 -18.18 -17.47
CA ALA A 98 -4.85 -18.38 -18.65
C ALA A 98 -5.51 -19.78 -18.68
N ARG A 99 -4.82 -20.80 -18.17
CA ARG A 99 -5.28 -22.20 -18.19
C ARG A 99 -6.10 -22.57 -16.95
N HIS A 100 -5.72 -22.02 -15.82
CA HIS A 100 -6.10 -22.46 -14.47
C HIS A 100 -6.60 -21.30 -13.60
N GLY A 101 -6.62 -20.08 -14.15
CA GLY A 101 -7.14 -18.91 -13.45
C GLY A 101 -8.65 -18.90 -13.38
N GLY A 102 -9.16 -18.38 -12.27
CA GLY A 102 -10.58 -18.23 -12.04
C GLY A 102 -11.14 -17.03 -12.77
N THR A 103 -12.41 -17.12 -13.16
CA THR A 103 -13.23 -15.97 -13.54
C THR A 103 -14.08 -15.54 -12.35
N ARG A 104 -14.85 -14.45 -12.49
CA ARG A 104 -15.88 -14.10 -11.50
C ARG A 104 -16.88 -15.25 -11.26
N ARG A 105 -17.03 -16.18 -12.22
CA ARG A 105 -17.97 -17.31 -12.18
C ARG A 105 -17.30 -18.61 -11.74
N THR A 106 -16.09 -18.89 -12.19
CA THR A 106 -15.37 -20.15 -11.92
C THR A 106 -14.19 -19.91 -10.97
N PRO A 107 -14.07 -20.66 -9.87
CA PRO A 107 -12.88 -20.60 -9.01
C PRO A 107 -11.61 -20.94 -9.79
N ALA A 108 -10.47 -20.38 -9.36
CA ALA A 108 -9.18 -20.78 -9.87
C ALA A 108 -8.84 -22.20 -9.39
N ASP A 109 -7.98 -22.89 -10.14
CA ASP A 109 -7.44 -24.19 -9.75
C ASP A 109 -6.78 -24.12 -8.35
N PRO A 110 -7.06 -25.07 -7.45
CA PRO A 110 -6.51 -25.05 -6.10
C PRO A 110 -4.98 -25.05 -6.04
N ALA A 111 -4.30 -25.86 -6.85
CA ALA A 111 -2.84 -25.94 -6.82
C ALA A 111 -2.19 -24.64 -7.33
N PHE A 112 -2.80 -24.02 -8.34
CA PHE A 112 -2.38 -22.69 -8.79
C PHE A 112 -2.57 -21.63 -7.69
N LEU A 113 -3.71 -21.63 -6.98
CA LEU A 113 -3.92 -20.72 -5.85
C LEU A 113 -2.94 -20.97 -4.70
N ASP A 114 -2.60 -22.23 -4.42
CA ASP A 114 -1.61 -22.59 -3.41
C ASP A 114 -0.25 -21.96 -3.69
N GLU A 115 0.19 -22.01 -4.95
CA GLU A 115 1.44 -21.37 -5.37
C GLU A 115 1.38 -19.84 -5.25
N VAL A 116 0.26 -19.22 -5.63
CA VAL A 116 0.07 -17.76 -5.47
C VAL A 116 0.13 -17.36 -4.00
N TRP A 117 -0.53 -18.12 -3.12
CA TRP A 117 -0.49 -17.90 -1.67
C TRP A 117 0.91 -18.10 -1.10
N HIS A 118 1.61 -19.15 -1.53
CA HIS A 118 2.96 -19.44 -1.09
C HIS A 118 3.90 -18.26 -1.40
N ARG A 119 3.86 -17.74 -2.64
CA ARG A 119 4.68 -16.58 -3.04
C ARG A 119 4.28 -15.30 -2.33
N PHE A 120 2.98 -15.05 -2.17
CA PHE A 120 2.50 -13.89 -1.43
C PHE A 120 2.99 -13.94 0.03
N ALA A 121 2.85 -15.07 0.70
CA ALA A 121 3.32 -15.25 2.08
C ALA A 121 4.84 -15.11 2.20
N ALA A 122 5.61 -15.72 1.31
CA ALA A 122 7.07 -15.60 1.27
C ALA A 122 7.51 -14.14 1.04
N ALA A 123 6.81 -13.41 0.18
CA ALA A 123 7.10 -12.00 -0.07
C ALA A 123 6.86 -11.11 1.15
N LEU A 124 5.91 -11.46 2.03
CA LEU A 124 5.65 -10.69 3.26
C LEU A 124 6.50 -11.14 4.45
N GLY A 125 7.21 -12.28 4.34
CA GLY A 125 8.10 -12.81 5.38
C GLY A 125 9.01 -11.75 6.01
N PRO A 126 9.78 -10.97 5.23
CA PRO A 126 10.67 -9.96 5.81
C PRO A 126 9.97 -8.87 6.65
N LEU A 127 8.74 -8.47 6.29
CA LEU A 127 7.96 -7.54 7.13
C LEU A 127 7.50 -8.20 8.42
N ARG A 128 7.15 -9.49 8.38
CA ARG A 128 6.75 -10.27 9.56
C ARG A 128 7.92 -10.46 10.52
N ASP A 129 9.05 -10.90 9.99
CA ASP A 129 10.26 -11.20 10.77
C ASP A 129 10.79 -9.92 11.45
N ALA A 130 10.66 -8.76 10.78
CA ALA A 130 11.02 -7.46 11.33
C ALA A 130 9.94 -6.83 12.23
N GLY A 131 8.81 -7.51 12.50
CA GLY A 131 7.72 -6.97 13.31
C GLY A 131 7.00 -5.76 12.70
N ARG A 132 7.10 -5.57 11.38
CA ARG A 132 6.56 -4.43 10.62
C ARG A 132 5.21 -4.68 9.98
N MET A 133 4.78 -5.93 9.87
CA MET A 133 3.49 -6.25 9.27
C MET A 133 2.35 -5.77 10.19
N GLY A 134 1.65 -4.73 9.75
CA GLY A 134 0.46 -4.17 10.37
C GLY A 134 -0.69 -5.17 10.28
N ALA A 135 -1.37 -5.19 9.15
CA ALA A 135 -2.36 -6.19 8.79
C ALA A 135 -2.24 -6.61 7.32
N VAL A 136 -2.83 -7.75 6.97
CA VAL A 136 -3.20 -8.02 5.56
C VAL A 136 -4.64 -7.57 5.36
N LEU A 137 -4.85 -6.67 4.39
CA LEU A 137 -6.17 -6.15 4.04
C LEU A 137 -6.79 -6.96 2.90
N PHE A 138 -7.94 -7.60 3.16
CA PHE A 138 -8.83 -8.13 2.14
C PHE A 138 -9.97 -7.14 1.87
N GLN A 139 -9.74 -6.23 0.94
CA GLN A 139 -10.83 -5.42 0.38
C GLN A 139 -11.57 -6.28 -0.64
N LEU A 140 -12.81 -6.67 -0.34
CA LEU A 140 -13.63 -7.48 -1.24
C LEU A 140 -14.31 -6.61 -2.31
N PRO A 141 -14.64 -7.15 -3.48
CA PRO A 141 -15.29 -6.36 -4.51
C PRO A 141 -16.74 -6.01 -4.15
N PRO A 142 -17.32 -4.95 -4.76
CA PRO A 142 -18.68 -4.51 -4.45
C PRO A 142 -19.78 -5.51 -4.82
N TRP A 143 -19.48 -6.55 -5.61
CA TRP A 143 -20.41 -7.63 -5.93
C TRP A 143 -20.30 -8.84 -4.99
N ALA A 144 -19.37 -8.83 -4.03
CA ALA A 144 -19.28 -9.88 -3.01
C ALA A 144 -20.40 -9.66 -1.99
N GLN A 145 -21.58 -10.21 -2.27
CA GLN A 145 -22.75 -10.11 -1.40
C GLN A 145 -22.62 -11.01 -0.16
N PRO A 146 -23.33 -10.70 0.94
CA PRO A 146 -23.51 -11.62 2.06
C PRO A 146 -24.10 -12.94 1.59
N GLY A 147 -23.50 -14.05 2.01
CA GLY A 147 -24.00 -15.39 1.69
C GLY A 147 -22.94 -16.47 1.86
N PRO A 148 -23.32 -17.76 1.75
CA PRO A 148 -22.44 -18.89 2.05
C PRO A 148 -21.12 -18.87 1.26
N ARG A 149 -21.17 -18.50 -0.02
CA ARG A 149 -19.97 -18.43 -0.88
C ARG A 149 -18.93 -17.41 -0.37
N THR A 150 -19.35 -16.19 -0.04
CA THR A 150 -18.42 -15.17 0.44
C THR A 150 -17.97 -15.45 1.87
N ARG A 151 -18.82 -16.07 2.70
CA ARG A 151 -18.42 -16.54 4.04
C ARG A 151 -17.30 -17.58 3.96
N ALA A 152 -17.47 -18.61 3.13
CA ALA A 152 -16.45 -19.62 2.90
C ALA A 152 -15.13 -19.01 2.34
N PHE A 153 -15.24 -17.98 1.50
CA PHE A 153 -14.07 -17.25 1.02
C PHE A 153 -13.32 -16.54 2.17
N VAL A 154 -14.02 -15.85 3.07
CA VAL A 154 -13.42 -15.17 4.23
C VAL A 154 -12.79 -16.18 5.20
N GLU A 155 -13.45 -17.32 5.42
CA GLU A 155 -12.93 -18.44 6.22
C GLU A 155 -11.64 -19.01 5.62
N GLU A 156 -11.59 -19.21 4.29
CA GLU A 156 -10.38 -19.66 3.59
C GLU A 156 -9.26 -18.62 3.70
N CYS A 157 -9.56 -17.32 3.51
CA CYS A 157 -8.59 -16.25 3.77
C CYS A 157 -8.04 -16.35 5.19
N ARG A 158 -8.86 -16.68 6.19
CA ARG A 158 -8.37 -16.88 7.57
C ARG A 158 -7.45 -18.09 7.69
N ALA A 159 -7.84 -19.22 7.10
CA ALA A 159 -7.04 -20.44 7.11
C ALA A 159 -5.64 -20.21 6.50
N ARG A 160 -5.57 -19.44 5.42
CA ARG A 160 -4.32 -19.07 4.72
C ARG A 160 -3.44 -18.08 5.47
N THR A 161 -4.03 -17.29 6.37
CA THR A 161 -3.36 -16.19 7.09
C THR A 161 -3.29 -16.44 8.60
N ARG A 162 -3.28 -17.71 9.01
CA ARG A 162 -3.15 -18.10 10.42
C ARG A 162 -1.95 -17.42 11.09
N GLY A 163 -2.21 -16.83 12.25
CA GLY A 163 -1.21 -16.08 13.02
C GLY A 163 -0.97 -14.65 12.54
N TRP A 164 -1.64 -14.18 11.47
CA TRP A 164 -1.51 -12.80 11.00
C TRP A 164 -2.69 -11.96 11.48
N ARG A 165 -2.45 -10.66 11.65
CA ARG A 165 -3.54 -9.67 11.75
C ARG A 165 -4.15 -9.48 10.37
N VAL A 166 -5.47 -9.51 10.31
CA VAL A 166 -6.21 -9.41 9.06
C VAL A 166 -7.33 -8.41 9.21
N ALA A 167 -7.48 -7.55 8.22
CA ALA A 167 -8.58 -6.60 8.09
C ALA A 167 -9.42 -6.94 6.86
N VAL A 168 -10.74 -6.86 6.97
CA VAL A 168 -11.68 -7.15 5.87
C VAL A 168 -12.53 -5.92 5.58
N GLU A 169 -12.43 -5.40 4.36
CA GLU A 169 -13.29 -4.32 3.88
C GLU A 169 -14.35 -4.87 2.94
N PHE A 170 -15.61 -4.88 3.41
CA PHE A 170 -16.76 -5.22 2.58
C PHE A 170 -17.22 -3.99 1.78
N ARG A 171 -17.34 -4.15 0.46
CA ARG A 171 -17.78 -3.08 -0.45
C ARG A 171 -19.24 -3.17 -0.88
N HIS A 172 -19.94 -4.21 -0.46
CA HIS A 172 -21.37 -4.36 -0.70
C HIS A 172 -22.13 -3.92 0.57
N PRO A 173 -23.04 -2.92 0.51
CA PRO A 173 -23.73 -2.39 1.69
C PRO A 173 -24.49 -3.43 2.52
N GLY A 174 -24.97 -4.50 1.86
CA GLY A 174 -25.69 -5.60 2.51
C GLY A 174 -24.97 -6.29 3.68
N TRP A 175 -23.63 -6.19 3.78
CA TRP A 175 -22.89 -6.74 4.92
C TRP A 175 -23.14 -6.00 6.24
N TRP A 176 -23.47 -4.72 6.16
CA TRP A 176 -23.71 -3.87 7.32
C TRP A 176 -25.15 -3.36 7.41
N ALA A 177 -26.04 -3.92 6.58
CA ALA A 177 -27.48 -3.69 6.71
C ALA A 177 -27.98 -4.21 8.06
N GLU A 178 -29.02 -3.57 8.60
CA GLU A 178 -29.53 -3.80 9.95
C GLU A 178 -29.75 -5.28 10.29
N GLY A 179 -30.41 -6.04 9.41
CA GLY A 179 -30.67 -7.47 9.63
C GLY A 179 -29.46 -8.41 9.50
N GLY A 180 -28.35 -7.96 8.92
CA GLY A 180 -27.14 -8.78 8.70
C GLY A 180 -25.92 -8.36 9.51
N ARG A 181 -25.94 -7.16 10.12
CA ARG A 181 -24.80 -6.56 10.83
C ARG A 181 -24.26 -7.45 11.95
N ALA A 182 -25.15 -8.01 12.77
CA ALA A 182 -24.77 -8.89 13.88
C ALA A 182 -24.07 -10.16 13.40
N ASP A 183 -24.60 -10.81 12.35
CA ASP A 183 -24.00 -12.02 11.78
C ASP A 183 -22.65 -11.76 11.13
N THR A 184 -22.48 -10.60 10.48
CA THR A 184 -21.19 -10.17 9.92
C THR A 184 -20.17 -9.94 11.03
N ALA A 185 -20.58 -9.27 12.12
CA ALA A 185 -19.73 -9.03 13.27
C ALA A 185 -19.34 -10.35 13.96
N ALA A 186 -20.28 -11.28 14.12
CA ALA A 186 -20.05 -12.60 14.71
C ALA A 186 -19.10 -13.45 13.84
N LEU A 187 -19.25 -13.42 12.51
CA LEU A 187 -18.35 -14.09 11.58
C LEU A 187 -16.91 -13.58 11.74
N LEU A 188 -16.70 -12.27 11.62
CA LEU A 188 -15.36 -11.70 11.73
C LEU A 188 -14.78 -11.88 13.14
N GLY A 189 -15.61 -11.75 14.17
CA GLY A 189 -15.23 -11.98 15.56
C GLY A 189 -14.77 -13.41 15.83
N GLY A 190 -15.53 -14.40 15.35
CA GLY A 190 -15.15 -15.82 15.45
C GLY A 190 -13.86 -16.16 14.70
N LEU A 191 -13.55 -15.42 13.62
CA LEU A 191 -12.31 -15.57 12.86
C LEU A 191 -11.16 -14.71 13.39
N GLY A 192 -11.40 -13.82 14.36
CA GLY A 192 -10.42 -12.87 14.89
C GLY A 192 -9.96 -11.82 13.87
N MET A 193 -10.79 -11.50 12.89
CA MET A 193 -10.50 -10.52 11.82
C MET A 193 -11.09 -9.15 12.16
N ALA A 194 -10.35 -8.08 11.84
CA ALA A 194 -10.82 -6.72 12.00
C ALA A 194 -11.76 -6.32 10.85
N ALA A 195 -12.95 -5.85 11.19
CA ALA A 195 -13.83 -5.18 10.24
C ALA A 195 -13.25 -3.79 9.93
N VAL A 196 -13.20 -3.44 8.64
CA VAL A 196 -12.77 -2.10 8.22
C VAL A 196 -13.99 -1.18 8.20
N ALA A 197 -13.95 -0.14 9.03
CA ALA A 197 -14.86 0.99 8.93
C ALA A 197 -14.44 1.88 7.75
N VAL A 198 -15.41 2.43 7.01
CA VAL A 198 -15.12 3.22 5.82
C VAL A 198 -15.87 4.54 5.88
N ASP A 199 -15.16 5.66 5.68
CA ASP A 199 -15.78 6.95 5.40
C ASP A 199 -15.95 7.11 3.89
N THR A 200 -17.20 7.23 3.46
CA THR A 200 -17.61 7.52 2.08
C THR A 200 -18.69 8.59 2.08
N ALA A 201 -19.02 9.15 0.92
CA ALA A 201 -20.23 9.97 0.78
C ALA A 201 -21.47 9.24 1.33
N ALA A 202 -22.38 9.96 1.99
CA ALA A 202 -23.61 9.37 2.53
C ALA A 202 -24.77 9.49 1.54
N GLY A 203 -25.71 8.55 1.58
CA GLY A 203 -26.96 8.61 0.81
C GLY A 203 -26.82 8.36 -0.71
N LEU A 204 -25.61 8.13 -1.22
CA LEU A 204 -25.37 7.82 -2.63
C LEU A 204 -25.37 6.31 -2.91
N PRO A 205 -25.61 5.87 -4.16
CA PRO A 205 -25.56 4.45 -4.52
C PRO A 205 -24.23 3.80 -4.14
N GLY A 206 -24.29 2.67 -3.41
CA GLY A 206 -23.09 1.94 -2.98
C GLY A 206 -22.27 2.62 -1.89
N SER A 207 -22.81 3.65 -1.24
CA SER A 207 -22.24 4.23 -0.02
C SER A 207 -22.16 3.18 1.09
N LEU A 208 -21.10 3.22 1.89
CA LEU A 208 -20.92 2.36 3.04
C LEU A 208 -21.25 3.13 4.31
N THR A 209 -21.72 2.42 5.33
CA THR A 209 -21.92 3.04 6.64
C THR A 209 -20.59 3.13 7.38
N PRO A 210 -20.27 4.29 7.99
CA PRO A 210 -19.07 4.45 8.80
C PRO A 210 -19.17 3.72 10.14
N ASP A 211 -20.40 3.39 10.57
CA ASP A 211 -20.62 2.65 11.81
C ASP A 211 -20.34 1.17 11.54
N VAL A 212 -19.23 0.64 12.05
CA VAL A 212 -18.85 -0.78 11.98
C VAL A 212 -18.40 -1.22 13.38
N PRO A 213 -18.87 -2.38 13.89
CA PRO A 213 -18.49 -2.81 15.24
C PRO A 213 -17.03 -3.25 15.29
N VAL A 214 -16.41 -3.14 16.47
CA VAL A 214 -15.11 -3.75 16.76
C VAL A 214 -15.27 -5.27 16.78
N THR A 215 -14.65 -5.95 15.81
CA THR A 215 -14.70 -7.42 15.67
C THR A 215 -13.40 -8.10 16.07
N SER A 216 -12.34 -7.36 16.40
CA SER A 216 -11.08 -7.92 16.89
C SER A 216 -10.52 -7.08 18.02
N PRO A 217 -10.13 -7.68 19.17
CA PRO A 217 -9.48 -6.94 20.25
C PRO A 217 -8.05 -6.52 19.89
N ALA A 218 -7.45 -7.11 18.85
CA ALA A 218 -6.07 -6.83 18.47
C ALA A 218 -5.94 -5.63 17.51
N LEU A 219 -6.99 -5.33 16.72
CA LEU A 219 -6.93 -4.32 15.68
C LEU A 219 -8.32 -3.80 15.31
N SER A 220 -8.43 -2.48 15.13
CA SER A 220 -9.51 -1.84 14.35
C SER A 220 -8.91 -1.02 13.21
N VAL A 221 -9.61 -0.92 12.08
CA VAL A 221 -9.13 -0.18 10.90
C VAL A 221 -10.23 0.74 10.39
N VAL A 222 -9.85 1.98 10.08
CA VAL A 222 -10.70 2.98 9.43
C VAL A 222 -10.03 3.43 8.14
N ARG A 223 -10.77 3.39 7.02
CA ARG A 223 -10.30 3.88 5.71
C ARG A 223 -11.16 5.02 5.21
N PHE A 224 -10.53 6.16 4.95
CA PHE A 224 -11.19 7.39 4.48
C PHE A 224 -11.10 7.45 2.96
N HIS A 225 -12.20 7.20 2.27
CA HIS A 225 -12.24 7.18 0.80
C HIS A 225 -12.70 8.50 0.18
N GLY A 226 -13.12 9.47 0.99
CA GLY A 226 -13.64 10.75 0.53
C GLY A 226 -15.17 10.78 0.43
N ARG A 227 -15.74 11.98 0.46
CA ARG A 227 -17.19 12.24 0.42
C ARG A 227 -17.64 12.89 -0.90
N SER A 228 -16.95 12.56 -1.99
CA SER A 228 -17.26 13.10 -3.32
C SER A 228 -18.71 12.86 -3.73
N ALA A 229 -19.37 13.89 -4.27
CA ALA A 229 -20.70 13.77 -4.86
C ALA A 229 -20.76 12.82 -6.06
N ALA A 230 -19.60 12.50 -6.65
CA ALA A 230 -19.49 11.51 -7.72
C ALA A 230 -19.46 10.07 -7.21
N TRP A 231 -19.62 9.81 -5.90
CA TRP A 231 -19.64 8.46 -5.36
C TRP A 231 -20.72 7.59 -6.03
N GLY A 232 -20.32 6.41 -6.50
CA GLY A 232 -21.21 5.46 -7.18
C GLY A 232 -21.50 5.77 -8.66
N THR A 233 -21.23 6.99 -9.13
CA THR A 233 -21.58 7.45 -10.50
C THR A 233 -20.36 7.84 -11.34
N GLY A 234 -19.34 8.43 -10.72
CA GLY A 234 -18.12 8.89 -11.38
C GLY A 234 -17.07 7.81 -11.62
N GLY A 235 -16.04 8.19 -12.38
CA GLY A 235 -14.82 7.42 -12.57
C GLY A 235 -14.08 7.15 -11.25
N LYS A 236 -13.03 6.32 -11.28
CA LYS A 236 -12.29 5.97 -10.05
C LYS A 236 -11.83 7.22 -9.32
N GLU A 237 -11.07 8.10 -9.97
CA GLU A 237 -10.53 9.31 -9.35
C GLU A 237 -11.62 10.23 -8.82
N GLU A 238 -12.68 10.47 -9.59
CA GLU A 238 -13.79 11.35 -9.20
C GLU A 238 -14.46 10.89 -7.91
N ARG A 239 -14.62 9.58 -7.71
CA ARG A 239 -15.19 9.03 -6.47
C ARG A 239 -14.32 9.29 -5.25
N PHE A 240 -12.99 9.22 -5.40
CA PHE A 240 -12.07 9.42 -4.29
C PHE A 240 -11.63 10.89 -4.13
N ARG A 241 -11.93 11.76 -5.10
CA ARG A 241 -11.52 13.17 -5.09
C ARG A 241 -12.22 13.93 -3.97
N HIS A 242 -11.50 14.16 -2.87
CA HIS A 242 -12.02 14.86 -1.70
C HIS A 242 -10.87 15.48 -0.91
N ASP A 243 -11.04 16.73 -0.50
CA ASP A 243 -10.15 17.39 0.47
C ASP A 243 -10.90 17.50 1.80
N TYR A 244 -10.52 16.65 2.75
CA TYR A 244 -11.19 16.59 4.04
C TYR A 244 -10.96 17.88 4.83
N THR A 245 -12.04 18.49 5.27
CA THR A 245 -11.96 19.63 6.18
C THR A 245 -11.66 19.17 7.61
N GLU A 246 -11.06 20.04 8.42
CA GLU A 246 -10.84 19.76 9.85
C GLU A 246 -12.14 19.44 10.60
N GLY A 247 -13.27 20.04 10.20
CA GLY A 247 -14.59 19.75 10.74
C GLY A 247 -15.02 18.30 10.48
N GLU A 248 -14.90 17.83 9.24
CA GLU A 248 -15.22 16.44 8.86
C GLU A 248 -14.33 15.44 9.61
N LEU A 249 -13.04 15.76 9.82
CA LEU A 249 -12.13 14.91 10.59
C LEU A 249 -12.50 14.89 12.08
N ARG A 250 -12.93 16.03 12.65
CA ARG A 250 -13.40 16.10 14.04
C ARG A 250 -14.60 15.20 14.32
N GLU A 251 -15.51 15.05 13.37
CA GLU A 251 -16.67 14.14 13.47
C GLU A 251 -16.24 12.68 13.76
N TRP A 252 -15.03 12.30 13.35
CA TRP A 252 -14.51 10.95 13.56
C TRP A 252 -13.78 10.76 14.88
N LEU A 253 -13.37 11.82 15.58
CA LEU A 253 -12.59 11.70 16.82
C LEU A 253 -13.29 10.86 17.90
N PRO A 254 -14.59 11.04 18.19
CA PRO A 254 -15.28 10.20 19.18
C PRO A 254 -15.30 8.72 18.77
N ARG A 255 -15.47 8.45 17.46
CA ARG A 255 -15.51 7.08 16.93
C ARG A 255 -14.14 6.42 17.02
N VAL A 256 -13.09 7.10 16.58
CA VAL A 256 -11.71 6.60 16.64
C VAL A 256 -11.30 6.32 18.09
N ARG A 257 -11.67 7.19 19.04
CA ARG A 257 -11.42 6.96 20.48
C ARG A 257 -12.17 5.74 21.00
N ALA A 258 -13.46 5.60 20.66
CA ALA A 258 -14.25 4.43 21.06
C ALA A 258 -13.71 3.10 20.46
N LEU A 259 -13.11 3.14 19.26
CA LEU A 259 -12.38 2.00 18.70
C LEU A 259 -11.12 1.69 19.53
N ALA A 260 -10.36 2.71 19.93
CA ALA A 260 -9.14 2.57 20.71
C ALA A 260 -9.40 2.06 22.14
N ASP A 261 -10.58 2.30 22.70
CA ASP A 261 -10.99 1.75 24.00
C ASP A 261 -11.23 0.22 23.94
N ARG A 262 -11.41 -0.34 22.74
CA ARG A 262 -11.82 -1.74 22.53
C ARG A 262 -10.83 -2.58 21.72
N ALA A 263 -9.85 -1.95 21.09
CA ALA A 263 -8.82 -2.62 20.32
C ALA A 263 -7.44 -2.11 20.70
N ALA A 264 -6.46 -3.01 20.75
CA ALA A 264 -5.09 -2.69 21.14
C ALA A 264 -4.38 -1.70 20.18
N GLU A 265 -4.70 -1.76 18.89
CA GLU A 265 -4.17 -0.86 17.86
C GLU A 265 -5.34 -0.41 16.94
N VAL A 266 -5.36 0.86 16.54
CA VAL A 266 -6.34 1.43 15.60
C VAL A 266 -5.58 2.05 14.44
N HIS A 267 -5.82 1.55 13.23
CA HIS A 267 -5.22 2.08 12.02
C HIS A 267 -6.19 3.05 11.33
N VAL A 268 -5.74 4.28 11.10
CA VAL A 268 -6.52 5.35 10.48
C VAL A 268 -5.83 5.72 9.17
N LEU A 269 -6.42 5.30 8.05
CA LEU A 269 -5.79 5.35 6.73
C LEU A 269 -6.56 6.24 5.76
N PHE A 270 -5.87 7.20 5.14
CA PHE A 270 -6.46 8.10 4.15
C PHE A 270 -6.19 7.62 2.72
N ASN A 271 -7.26 7.41 1.96
CA ASN A 271 -7.26 6.91 0.58
C ASN A 271 -7.95 7.88 -0.40
N ASN A 272 -8.32 9.07 0.07
CA ASN A 272 -8.87 10.11 -0.78
C ASN A 272 -7.82 10.59 -1.80
N CYS A 273 -8.26 10.81 -3.03
CA CYS A 273 -7.43 11.36 -4.09
C CYS A 273 -7.42 12.87 -4.00
N CYS A 274 -6.25 13.48 -4.12
CA CYS A 274 -5.62 13.86 -5.39
C CYS A 274 -4.47 14.80 -5.03
N GLY A 275 -3.30 14.61 -5.64
CA GLY A 275 -2.09 15.29 -5.19
C GLY A 275 -1.74 14.91 -3.75
N ASP A 276 -1.62 15.90 -2.87
CA ASP A 276 -1.23 15.73 -1.47
C ASP A 276 -2.42 15.64 -0.48
N ALA A 277 -3.66 15.58 -0.98
CA ALA A 277 -4.86 15.64 -0.12
C ALA A 277 -4.89 14.56 0.98
N ALA A 278 -4.49 13.32 0.66
CA ALA A 278 -4.45 12.23 1.65
C ALA A 278 -3.42 12.48 2.77
N VAL A 279 -2.21 12.94 2.41
CA VAL A 279 -1.15 13.21 3.40
C VAL A 279 -1.47 14.46 4.23
N ARG A 280 -2.14 15.47 3.66
CA ARG A 280 -2.66 16.61 4.42
C ARG A 280 -3.74 16.17 5.41
N ALA A 281 -4.72 15.39 4.97
CA ALA A 281 -5.78 14.88 5.84
C ALA A 281 -5.22 13.98 6.97
N ALA A 282 -4.25 13.11 6.65
CA ALA A 282 -3.56 12.29 7.65
C ALA A 282 -2.80 13.14 8.67
N GLY A 283 -2.10 14.19 8.22
CA GLY A 283 -1.40 15.13 9.10
C GLY A 283 -2.36 15.90 10.03
N THR A 284 -3.47 16.41 9.50
CA THR A 284 -4.50 17.09 10.30
C THR A 284 -5.15 16.15 11.31
N MET A 285 -5.48 14.92 10.92
CA MET A 285 -6.03 13.92 11.84
C MET A 285 -5.03 13.56 12.95
N ALA A 286 -3.75 13.40 12.62
CA ALA A 286 -2.70 13.15 13.61
C ALA A 286 -2.61 14.31 14.62
N ALA A 287 -2.63 15.56 14.16
CA ALA A 287 -2.64 16.74 15.02
C ALA A 287 -3.89 16.80 15.93
N LEU A 288 -5.08 16.52 15.38
CA LEU A 288 -6.34 16.47 16.14
C LEU A 288 -6.35 15.36 17.21
N LEU A 289 -5.61 14.28 16.98
CA LEU A 289 -5.41 13.19 17.94
C LEU A 289 -4.28 13.47 18.95
N GLY A 290 -3.62 14.62 18.87
CA GLY A 290 -2.50 14.97 19.74
C GLY A 290 -1.25 14.12 19.50
N GLN A 291 -1.07 13.60 18.28
CA GLN A 291 0.12 12.85 17.91
C GLN A 291 1.23 13.83 17.55
N GLU A 292 2.33 13.78 18.31
CA GLU A 292 3.52 14.58 18.01
C GLU A 292 4.14 14.14 16.67
N PRO A 293 4.66 15.07 15.85
CA PRO A 293 5.43 14.72 14.67
C PRO A 293 6.60 13.83 15.08
N ARG A 294 6.82 12.72 14.35
CA ARG A 294 7.99 11.88 14.59
C ARG A 294 9.23 12.72 14.28
N THR A 295 10.00 13.08 15.31
CA THR A 295 11.25 13.80 15.10
C THR A 295 12.18 12.92 14.27
N ALA A 296 12.63 13.45 13.13
CA ALA A 296 13.67 12.81 12.35
C ALA A 296 14.89 12.60 13.27
N ALA A 297 15.38 11.36 13.37
CA ALA A 297 16.74 11.17 13.85
C ALA A 297 17.65 12.06 12.99
N PRO A 298 18.59 12.83 13.60
CA PRO A 298 19.47 13.70 12.84
C PRO A 298 20.09 12.90 11.70
N THR A 299 19.79 13.28 10.46
CA THR A 299 20.50 12.72 9.32
C THR A 299 21.91 13.24 9.45
N GLU A 300 22.86 12.39 9.86
CA GLU A 300 24.27 12.75 9.82
C GLU A 300 24.57 13.29 8.43
N ALA A 301 24.98 14.56 8.37
CA ALA A 301 25.41 15.18 7.14
C ALA A 301 26.53 14.33 6.54
N PRO A 302 26.63 14.18 5.21
CA PRO A 302 27.79 13.53 4.62
C PRO A 302 29.03 14.25 5.12
N GLY A 303 29.86 13.54 5.90
CA GLY A 303 31.08 14.09 6.47
C GLY A 303 31.85 14.83 5.39
N THR A 304 32.15 16.09 5.64
CA THR A 304 33.05 16.88 4.81
C THR A 304 34.33 16.09 4.65
N ALA A 305 34.59 15.62 3.42
CA ALA A 305 35.82 14.96 3.07
C ALA A 305 36.97 15.90 3.46
N GLY A 306 37.75 15.49 4.46
CA GLY A 306 38.97 16.18 4.86
C GLY A 306 39.93 16.30 3.66
N PRO A 307 40.81 17.31 3.64
CA PRO A 307 41.67 17.56 2.50
C PRO A 307 42.57 16.35 2.26
N ARG A 308 42.57 15.81 1.04
CA ARG A 308 43.54 14.78 0.63
C ARG A 308 44.96 15.33 0.81
N PRO A 309 45.90 14.56 1.39
CA PRO A 309 47.29 14.99 1.45
C PRO A 309 47.86 14.99 0.03
N ARG A 310 48.60 16.06 -0.29
CA ARG A 310 49.36 16.21 -1.53
C ARG A 310 50.50 15.18 -1.53
N SER A 311 50.48 14.23 -2.47
CA SER A 311 51.65 13.43 -2.78
C SER A 311 52.57 14.23 -3.71
N SER A 312 53.74 14.62 -3.19
CA SER A 312 54.90 15.08 -3.95
C SER A 312 55.42 13.94 -4.84
N GLY A 313 55.86 14.30 -6.04
CA GLY A 313 56.27 13.35 -7.08
C GLY A 313 57.68 12.77 -6.90
N ALA A 314 57.97 11.79 -7.76
CA ALA A 314 59.33 11.44 -8.18
C ALA A 314 59.30 10.86 -9.61
N HIS A 315 60.33 11.22 -10.36
CA HIS A 315 60.55 11.06 -11.79
C HIS A 315 60.72 9.62 -12.31
N GLY A 316 60.50 9.45 -13.62
CA GLY A 316 60.99 8.30 -14.38
C GLY A 316 60.74 8.45 -15.89
N ASN A 317 61.77 8.90 -16.61
CA ASN A 317 61.85 9.07 -18.07
C ASN A 317 61.71 7.73 -18.85
N GLY A 318 61.26 7.81 -20.10
CA GLY A 318 61.45 6.75 -21.11
C GLY A 318 60.74 7.04 -22.43
N ALA A 319 61.51 7.42 -23.45
CA ALA A 319 61.07 7.83 -24.78
C ALA A 319 61.14 6.70 -25.83
N ALA A 320 60.68 7.04 -27.05
CA ALA A 320 60.78 6.34 -28.36
C ALA A 320 59.73 5.25 -28.62
N GLY A 321 59.07 5.15 -29.78
CA GLY A 321 59.16 5.86 -31.07
C GLY A 321 58.22 5.19 -32.09
N HIS A 322 57.93 5.89 -33.21
CA HIS A 322 57.64 5.44 -34.61
C HIS A 322 56.83 4.13 -34.83
N THR A 323 55.85 3.94 -35.74
CA THR A 323 55.58 4.42 -37.12
C THR A 323 54.35 3.68 -37.67
N GLY A 324 53.65 4.25 -38.66
CA GLY A 324 52.89 3.55 -39.73
C GLY A 324 51.43 3.17 -39.41
N CYS A 325 50.42 3.80 -40.04
CA CYS A 325 49.87 3.65 -41.40
C CYS A 325 48.64 2.71 -41.47
N ASP A 326 47.52 3.33 -41.86
CA ASP A 326 46.51 2.85 -42.82
C ASP A 326 45.62 1.64 -42.51
N THR A 327 44.32 1.89 -42.28
CA THR A 327 43.22 1.72 -43.27
C THR A 327 41.85 1.43 -42.63
N ASN A 328 40.81 1.92 -43.30
CA ASN A 328 39.41 1.47 -43.30
C ASN A 328 38.48 1.68 -42.09
N SER A 329 37.64 2.71 -42.22
CA SER A 329 36.18 2.59 -42.00
C SER A 329 35.53 1.91 -43.22
N PRO A 330 34.23 1.50 -43.22
CA PRO A 330 33.17 1.68 -42.22
C PRO A 330 32.38 0.38 -41.89
N ASP A 331 31.62 0.34 -40.79
CA ASP A 331 30.15 0.27 -40.82
C ASP A 331 29.50 0.01 -39.44
N ARG A 332 28.45 0.80 -39.21
CA ARG A 332 27.19 0.54 -38.51
C ARG A 332 27.05 -0.75 -37.69
N ARG A 333 26.74 -0.59 -36.39
CA ARG A 333 25.42 -0.94 -35.81
C ARG A 333 25.34 -0.49 -34.35
N SER A 334 24.50 0.49 -34.11
CA SER A 334 24.06 0.97 -32.80
C SER A 334 23.29 -0.14 -32.08
N ALA A 335 23.70 -0.46 -30.85
CA ALA A 335 22.92 -1.29 -29.93
C ALA A 335 21.77 -0.45 -29.33
N PRO A 336 20.51 -0.94 -29.30
CA PRO A 336 19.46 -0.24 -28.59
C PRO A 336 19.50 -0.60 -27.10
N ALA A 337 19.56 0.44 -26.27
CA ALA A 337 19.23 0.39 -24.87
C ALA A 337 17.77 -0.06 -24.70
N THR A 338 17.55 -1.14 -23.93
CA THR A 338 16.21 -1.58 -23.54
C THR A 338 15.65 -0.60 -22.51
N SER A 339 14.77 0.28 -22.98
CA SER A 339 13.98 1.21 -22.20
C SER A 339 12.92 0.50 -21.35
N GLY A 340 12.65 1.09 -20.19
CA GLY A 340 11.78 0.57 -19.15
C GLY A 340 10.32 0.38 -19.57
N THR A 341 9.72 -0.65 -19.00
CA THR A 341 8.29 -0.92 -19.03
C THR A 341 7.53 0.18 -18.29
N GLY A 342 6.92 1.09 -19.04
CA GLY A 342 5.94 2.04 -18.53
C GLY A 342 4.66 1.31 -18.10
N THR A 343 4.35 1.34 -16.82
CA THR A 343 2.99 1.17 -16.31
C THR A 343 2.17 2.40 -16.70
N GLN A 344 1.20 2.23 -17.60
CA GLN A 344 0.14 3.23 -17.82
C GLN A 344 -0.74 3.27 -16.58
N GLU A 345 -0.40 4.13 -15.64
CA GLU A 345 -1.37 4.85 -14.83
C GLU A 345 -1.66 6.17 -15.58
N ALA A 346 -2.92 6.61 -15.54
CA ALA A 346 -3.39 7.74 -16.33
C ALA A 346 -2.59 9.00 -15.99
N SER A 347 -1.86 9.53 -16.97
CA SER A 347 -1.34 10.89 -16.95
C SER A 347 -2.46 11.85 -17.38
N CYS A 348 -2.69 12.92 -16.62
CA CYS A 348 -3.42 14.09 -17.10
C CYS A 348 -2.51 14.98 -17.96
N PRO A 349 -3.01 15.57 -19.07
CA PRO A 349 -2.44 16.78 -19.63
C PRO A 349 -2.84 18.00 -18.77
N ASP A 350 -2.03 19.06 -18.90
CA ASP A 350 -1.98 20.28 -18.07
C ASP A 350 -3.33 20.98 -17.79
#